data_AF-A0A4Q3JUA7-F1
#
_entry.id   AF-A0A4Q3JUA7-F1
#
_cell.length_a   1.000
_cell.length_b   1.000
_cell.length_c   1.000
_cell.angle_alpha   90.00
_cell.angle_beta   90.00
_cell.angle_gamma   90.00
#
_symmetry.space_group_name_H-M   'P 1'
#
loop_
_entity.id
_entity.type
_entity.pdbx_description
1 polymer ?
#
loop_
_entity_poly.entity_id
_entity_poly.type
_entity_poly.pdbx_seq_one_letter_code
_entity_poly.pdbx_strand_id
1 'polypeptide(L)'
;MAQSWMNAVVLSGVALLAVASAGQRGPSRLVPAREAGPLASLEERAARDPDDSAAVVALAQAFVDRGSPGLALAVLDRSPTLLERSPAAADVASAALVGAGDNRRALALTRQALTRCDEGSCPGTLVARAAQREELLAA
;
A
#
# COMPACT_ATOMS: atom_id res chain seq x y z
N MET A 1 12.61 -31.81 41.66
CA MET A 1 13.62 -30.73 41.44
C MET A 1 14.17 -30.68 40.01
N ALA A 2 14.12 -31.74 39.19
CA ALA A 2 14.62 -31.71 37.80
C ALA A 2 13.71 -30.95 36.81
N GLN A 3 12.39 -30.94 37.02
CA GLN A 3 11.41 -30.33 36.09
C GLN A 3 11.50 -28.80 36.00
N SER A 4 11.79 -28.12 37.12
CA SER A 4 11.84 -26.65 37.20
C SER A 4 13.07 -26.07 36.52
N TRP A 5 14.18 -26.81 36.50
CA TRP A 5 15.40 -26.44 35.79
C TRP A 5 15.17 -26.45 34.27
N MET A 6 14.52 -27.48 33.75
CA MET A 6 14.26 -27.59 32.31
C MET A 6 13.38 -26.44 31.80
N ASN A 7 12.37 -26.05 32.59
CA ASN A 7 11.53 -24.89 32.28
C ASN A 7 12.33 -23.57 32.34
N ALA A 8 13.24 -23.42 33.30
CA ALA A 8 14.09 -22.24 33.40
C ALA A 8 14.97 -22.06 32.16
N VAL A 9 15.58 -23.14 31.66
CA VAL A 9 16.42 -23.11 30.44
C VAL A 9 15.62 -22.72 29.21
N VAL A 10 14.42 -23.29 29.05
CA VAL A 10 13.53 -22.96 27.92
C VAL A 10 13.10 -21.49 27.97
N LEU A 11 12.70 -20.99 29.15
CA LEU A 11 12.28 -19.61 29.31
C LEU A 11 13.43 -18.61 29.09
N SER A 12 14.65 -18.95 29.52
CA SER A 12 15.84 -18.14 29.22
C SER A 12 16.15 -18.10 27.72
N GLY A 13 16.00 -19.23 27.02
CA GLY A 13 16.16 -19.28 25.56
C GLY A 13 15.13 -18.42 24.82
N VAL A 14 13.86 -18.49 25.21
CA VAL A 14 12.79 -17.66 24.63
C VAL A 14 13.00 -16.17 24.93
N ALA A 15 13.45 -15.83 26.15
CA ALA A 15 13.76 -14.45 26.51
C ALA A 15 14.93 -13.87 25.69
N LEU A 16 15.99 -14.67 25.48
CA LEU A 16 17.13 -14.28 24.63
C LEU A 16 16.69 -14.09 23.17
N LEU A 17 15.83 -14.96 22.65
CA LEU A 17 15.29 -14.84 21.30
C LEU A 17 14.40 -13.59 21.16
N ALA A 18 13.58 -13.30 22.16
CA ALA A 18 12.70 -12.14 22.18
C ALA A 18 13.50 -10.82 22.19
N VAL A 19 14.57 -10.73 22.99
CA VAL A 19 15.46 -9.57 23.04
C VAL A 19 16.23 -9.40 21.73
N ALA A 20 16.72 -10.48 21.13
CA ALA A 20 17.38 -10.43 19.82
C ALA A 20 16.43 -9.96 18.70
N SER A 21 15.16 -10.35 18.76
CA SER A 21 14.12 -9.94 17.81
C SER A 21 13.61 -8.50 18.02
N ALA A 22 13.80 -7.93 19.21
CA ALA A 22 13.33 -6.58 19.53
C ALA A 22 14.11 -5.48 18.77
N GLY A 23 15.36 -5.75 18.36
CA GLY A 23 16.19 -4.83 17.58
C GLY A 23 15.79 -4.68 16.10
N GLN A 24 14.90 -5.54 15.60
CA GLN A 24 14.43 -5.49 14.20
C GLN A 24 13.15 -4.65 14.02
N ARG A 25 12.57 -4.13 15.10
CA ARG A 25 11.42 -3.21 15.03
C ARG A 25 11.87 -1.76 14.82
N GLY A 26 12.68 -1.52 13.79
CA GLY A 26 12.76 -0.19 13.19
C GLY A 26 11.55 0.01 12.26
N PRO A 27 11.11 1.25 11.98
CA PRO A 27 10.13 1.47 10.91
C PRO A 27 10.69 0.85 9.63
N SER A 28 10.07 -0.23 9.18
CA SER A 28 10.55 -1.04 8.07
C SER A 28 10.49 -0.20 6.80
N ARG A 29 11.64 0.34 6.39
CA ARG A 29 11.82 0.91 5.06
C ARG A 29 11.63 -0.22 4.05
N LEU A 30 10.65 -0.07 3.17
CA LEU A 30 10.20 -1.15 2.29
C LEU A 30 11.12 -1.35 1.08
N VAL A 31 12.08 -0.44 0.85
CA VAL A 31 13.05 -0.50 -0.25
C VAL A 31 14.50 -0.58 0.25
N PRO A 32 15.34 -1.48 -0.33
CA PRO A 32 16.75 -1.53 -0.03
C PRO A 32 17.45 -0.20 -0.38
N ALA A 33 18.36 0.25 0.48
CA ALA A 33 18.94 1.60 0.50
C ALA A 33 19.60 2.08 -0.81
N ARG A 34 19.81 1.20 -1.80
CA ARG A 34 20.48 1.49 -3.07
C ARG A 34 19.60 2.21 -4.11
N GLU A 35 18.28 2.25 -3.92
CA GLU A 35 17.32 2.93 -4.82
C GLU A 35 16.47 4.01 -4.12
N ALA A 36 16.90 4.42 -2.93
CA ALA A 36 16.14 5.19 -1.96
C ALA A 36 16.05 6.70 -2.24
N GLY A 37 15.97 7.12 -3.51
CA GLY A 37 15.86 8.54 -3.87
C GLY A 37 14.45 9.12 -3.58
N PRO A 38 13.69 9.57 -4.59
CA PRO A 38 12.36 10.18 -4.41
C PRO A 38 11.33 9.32 -3.68
N LEU A 39 11.50 8.00 -3.67
CA LEU A 39 10.58 7.11 -2.96
C LEU A 39 10.78 7.15 -1.46
N ALA A 40 12.02 7.23 -0.99
CA ALA A 40 12.26 7.22 0.45
C ALA A 40 11.74 8.49 1.12
N SER A 41 11.75 9.62 0.41
CA SER A 41 11.10 10.84 0.89
C SER A 41 9.57 10.72 0.86
N LEU A 42 8.98 10.00 -0.10
CA LEU A 42 7.56 9.68 -0.12
C LEU A 42 7.15 8.76 1.04
N GLU A 43 7.93 7.70 1.29
CA GLU A 43 7.72 6.80 2.43
C GLU A 43 7.79 7.54 3.75
N GLU A 44 8.81 8.38 3.94
CA GLU A 44 8.96 9.17 5.16
C GLU A 44 7.78 10.13 5.35
N ARG A 45 7.32 10.80 4.28
CA ARG A 45 6.16 11.69 4.37
C ARG A 45 4.88 10.94 4.71
N ALA A 46 4.59 9.85 4.00
CA ALA A 46 3.40 9.04 4.25
C ALA A 46 3.44 8.35 5.63
N ALA A 47 4.63 8.03 6.15
CA ALA A 47 4.80 7.48 7.49
C ALA A 47 4.62 8.53 8.58
N ARG A 48 5.08 9.77 8.35
CA ARG A 48 4.96 10.88 9.29
C ARG A 48 3.55 11.47 9.32
N ASP A 49 2.93 11.54 8.15
CA ASP A 49 1.58 12.07 7.95
C ASP A 49 0.76 11.10 7.08
N PRO A 50 0.07 10.13 7.70
CA PRO A 50 -0.80 9.18 7.00
C PRO A 50 -2.02 9.84 6.31
N ASP A 51 -2.33 11.10 6.66
CA ASP A 51 -3.44 11.87 6.11
C ASP A 51 -2.99 12.76 4.93
N ASP A 52 -1.69 12.84 4.62
CA ASP A 52 -1.17 13.46 3.41
C ASP A 52 -1.55 12.62 2.19
N SER A 53 -2.78 12.83 1.72
CA SER A 53 -3.37 12.16 0.57
C SER A 53 -2.48 12.19 -0.68
N ALA A 54 -1.77 13.29 -0.91
CA ALA A 54 -0.90 13.44 -2.07
C ALA A 54 0.36 12.56 -1.92
N ALA A 55 0.98 12.52 -0.74
CA ALA A 55 2.12 11.64 -0.49
C ALA A 55 1.73 10.17 -0.56
N VAL A 56 0.58 9.79 0.02
CA VAL A 56 0.08 8.40 0.01
C VAL A 56 -0.23 7.93 -1.41
N VAL A 57 -0.94 8.73 -2.22
CA VAL A 57 -1.23 8.39 -3.63
C VAL A 57 0.04 8.31 -4.45
N ALA A 58 0.96 9.27 -4.31
CA ALA A 58 2.21 9.26 -5.06
C ALA A 58 3.11 8.07 -4.67
N LEU A 59 3.12 7.69 -3.38
CA LEU A 59 3.83 6.51 -2.90
C LEU A 59 3.24 5.22 -3.50
N ALA A 60 1.91 5.08 -3.46
CA ALA A 60 1.22 3.93 -4.02
C ALA A 60 1.45 3.82 -5.55
N GLN A 61 1.37 4.94 -6.28
CA GLN A 61 1.68 4.97 -7.71
C GLN A 61 3.10 4.50 -7.99
N ALA A 62 4.08 4.98 -7.22
CA ALA A 62 5.46 4.57 -7.38
C ALA A 62 5.71 3.09 -7.03
N PHE A 63 4.86 2.46 -6.21
CA PHE A 63 4.88 1.00 -6.02
C PHE A 63 4.26 0.24 -7.20
N VAL A 64 3.18 0.76 -7.80
CA VAL A 64 2.61 0.20 -9.03
C VAL A 64 3.63 0.24 -10.17
N ASP A 65 4.27 1.40 -10.38
CA ASP A 65 5.24 1.60 -11.47
C ASP A 65 6.47 0.69 -11.34
N ARG A 66 6.81 0.26 -10.11
CA ARG A 66 7.89 -0.71 -9.83
C ARG A 66 7.43 -2.16 -9.88
N GLY A 67 6.21 -2.45 -10.31
CA GLY A 67 5.69 -3.81 -10.35
C GLY A 67 5.49 -4.41 -8.95
N SER A 68 5.27 -3.57 -7.93
CA SER A 68 5.02 -3.98 -6.54
C SER A 68 3.55 -3.67 -6.14
N PRO A 69 2.55 -4.25 -6.82
CA PRO A 69 1.14 -3.93 -6.59
C PRO A 69 0.68 -4.24 -5.16
N GLY A 70 1.23 -5.28 -4.52
CA GLY A 70 0.91 -5.62 -3.13
C GLY A 70 1.30 -4.52 -2.14
N LEU A 71 2.43 -3.84 -2.36
CA LEU A 71 2.86 -2.71 -1.52
C LEU A 71 1.98 -1.47 -1.77
N ALA A 72 1.60 -1.22 -3.02
CA ALA A 72 0.67 -0.14 -3.35
C ALA A 72 -0.67 -0.32 -2.62
N LEU A 73 -1.23 -1.53 -2.65
CA LEU A 73 -2.47 -1.85 -1.93
C LEU A 73 -2.28 -1.73 -0.42
N ALA A 74 -1.19 -2.26 0.14
CA ALA A 74 -0.93 -2.17 1.57
C ALA A 74 -0.82 -0.72 2.09
N VAL A 75 -0.33 0.21 1.27
CA VAL A 75 -0.31 1.64 1.60
C VAL A 75 -1.71 2.23 1.55
N LEU A 76 -2.50 1.93 0.52
CA LEU A 76 -3.86 2.47 0.35
C LEU A 76 -4.86 1.89 1.36
N ASP A 77 -4.71 0.62 1.72
CA ASP A 77 -5.57 -0.07 2.71
C ASP A 77 -5.44 0.52 4.12
N ARG A 78 -4.35 1.23 4.42
CA ARG A 78 -4.18 1.97 5.69
C ARG A 78 -5.00 3.26 5.74
N SER A 79 -5.44 3.76 4.60
CA SER A 79 -6.21 5.00 4.47
C SER A 79 -7.52 4.73 3.69
N PRO A 80 -8.47 3.97 4.27
CA PRO A 80 -9.71 3.59 3.58
C PRO A 80 -10.56 4.80 3.18
N THR A 81 -10.57 5.84 4.03
CA THR A 81 -11.25 7.12 3.76
C THR A 81 -10.69 7.83 2.53
N LEU A 82 -9.39 7.64 2.23
CA LEU A 82 -8.75 8.19 1.04
C LEU A 82 -9.23 7.48 -0.23
N LEU A 83 -9.29 6.15 -0.20
CA LEU A 83 -9.89 5.32 -1.26
C LEU A 83 -11.35 5.70 -1.54
N GLU A 84 -12.10 6.02 -0.48
CA GLU A 84 -13.50 6.40 -0.58
C GLU A 84 -13.73 7.81 -1.16
N ARG A 85 -12.77 8.74 -0.98
CA ARG A 85 -12.96 10.15 -1.35
C ARG A 85 -12.17 10.60 -2.56
N SER A 86 -11.05 9.95 -2.85
CA SER A 86 -10.11 10.38 -3.89
C SER A 86 -10.25 9.52 -5.15
N PRO A 87 -10.69 10.09 -6.28
CA PRO A 87 -10.68 9.39 -7.56
C PRO A 87 -9.27 8.95 -7.97
N ALA A 88 -8.24 9.73 -7.61
CA ALA A 88 -6.85 9.37 -7.86
C ALA A 88 -6.41 8.14 -7.06
N ALA A 89 -6.78 8.05 -5.78
CA ALA A 89 -6.48 6.87 -4.97
C ALA A 89 -7.17 5.61 -5.53
N ALA A 90 -8.43 5.74 -5.97
CA ALA A 90 -9.17 4.66 -6.61
C ALA A 90 -8.55 4.23 -7.95
N ASP A 91 -8.08 5.16 -8.79
CA ASP A 91 -7.36 4.84 -10.05
C ASP A 91 -6.09 4.02 -9.75
N VAL A 92 -5.25 4.47 -8.81
CA VAL A 92 -4.02 3.78 -8.43
C VAL A 92 -4.31 2.38 -7.85
N ALA A 93 -5.29 2.27 -6.95
CA ALA A 93 -5.69 0.98 -6.40
C ALA A 93 -6.23 0.03 -7.48
N SER A 94 -7.01 0.54 -8.44
CA SER A 94 -7.49 -0.27 -9.56
C SER A 94 -6.34 -0.81 -10.41
N ALA A 95 -5.33 0.03 -10.70
CA ALA A 95 -4.14 -0.39 -11.42
C ALA A 95 -3.34 -1.46 -10.64
N ALA A 96 -3.19 -1.28 -9.33
CA ALA A 96 -2.55 -2.27 -8.47
C ALA A 96 -3.32 -3.61 -8.45
N LEU A 97 -4.64 -3.59 -8.39
CA LEU A 97 -5.48 -4.79 -8.42
C LEU A 97 -5.39 -5.53 -9.76
N VAL A 98 -5.33 -4.81 -10.89
CA VAL A 98 -5.04 -5.44 -12.19
C VAL A 98 -3.68 -6.15 -12.16
N GLY A 99 -2.65 -5.48 -11.64
CA GLY A 99 -1.32 -6.10 -11.47
C GLY A 99 -1.31 -7.31 -10.53
N ALA A 100 -2.23 -7.36 -9.56
CA ALA A 100 -2.43 -8.49 -8.66
C ALA A 100 -3.37 -9.58 -9.22
N GLY A 101 -3.98 -9.37 -10.40
CA GLY A 101 -4.92 -10.30 -11.03
C GLY A 101 -6.36 -10.24 -10.50
N ASP A 102 -6.69 -9.29 -9.62
CA ASP A 102 -8.03 -9.12 -9.07
C ASP A 102 -8.88 -8.16 -9.92
N ASN A 103 -9.19 -8.61 -11.14
CA ASN A 103 -9.90 -7.80 -12.14
C ASN A 103 -11.31 -7.38 -11.68
N ARG A 104 -11.96 -8.19 -10.84
CA ARG A 104 -13.30 -7.87 -10.32
C ARG A 104 -13.27 -6.66 -9.40
N ARG A 105 -12.35 -6.65 -8.41
CA ARG A 105 -12.20 -5.48 -7.54
C ARG A 105 -11.64 -4.28 -8.29
N ALA A 106 -10.74 -4.51 -9.26
CA ALA A 106 -10.22 -3.45 -10.12
C ALA A 106 -11.33 -2.73 -10.91
N LEU A 107 -12.26 -3.49 -11.51
CA LEU A 107 -13.40 -2.93 -12.24
C LEU A 107 -14.32 -2.12 -11.32
N ALA A 108 -14.61 -2.65 -10.12
CA ALA A 108 -15.43 -1.95 -9.13
C ALA A 108 -14.82 -0.59 -8.74
N LEU A 109 -13.53 -0.53 -8.43
CA LEU A 109 -12.84 0.73 -8.10
C LEU A 109 -12.73 1.67 -9.30
N THR A 110 -12.56 1.14 -10.51
CA THR A 110 -12.50 1.94 -11.74
C THR A 110 -13.82 2.68 -11.97
N ARG A 111 -14.95 1.95 -11.88
CA ARG A 111 -16.30 2.56 -11.97
C ARG A 111 -16.52 3.59 -10.89
N GLN A 112 -16.11 3.27 -9.66
CA GLN A 112 -16.21 4.19 -8.54
C GLN A 112 -15.39 5.48 -8.75
N ALA A 113 -14.22 5.38 -9.40
CA ALA A 113 -13.41 6.55 -9.75
C ALA A 113 -14.11 7.41 -10.80
N LEU A 114 -14.68 6.79 -11.85
CA LEU A 114 -15.43 7.48 -12.90
C LEU A 114 -16.67 8.18 -12.35
N THR A 115 -17.50 7.51 -11.56
CA THR A 115 -18.70 8.12 -10.94
C THR A 115 -18.36 9.37 -10.13
N ARG A 116 -17.27 9.33 -9.35
CA ARG A 116 -16.83 10.53 -8.59
C ARG A 116 -16.26 11.63 -9.49
N CYS A 117 -15.64 11.26 -10.60
CA CYS A 117 -15.18 12.23 -11.58
C CYS A 117 -16.32 12.90 -12.32
N ASP A 118 -17.47 12.25 -12.48
CA ASP A 118 -18.68 12.86 -13.03
C ASP A 118 -19.29 13.87 -12.03
N GLU A 119 -19.17 13.61 -10.73
CA GLU A 119 -19.65 14.48 -9.65
C GLU A 119 -18.69 15.65 -9.33
N GLY A 120 -17.46 15.61 -9.82
CA GLY A 120 -16.38 16.52 -9.43
C GLY A 120 -15.51 17.00 -10.61
N SER A 121 -14.41 17.67 -10.29
CA SER A 121 -13.40 18.05 -11.30
C SER A 121 -12.23 17.07 -11.25
N CYS A 122 -12.13 16.22 -12.27
CA CYS A 122 -11.00 15.31 -12.46
C CYS A 122 -10.12 15.74 -13.64
N PRO A 123 -8.81 15.45 -13.60
CA PRO A 123 -7.96 15.56 -14.78
C PRO A 123 -8.46 14.63 -15.91
N GLY A 124 -8.56 15.14 -17.13
CA GLY A 124 -9.03 14.35 -18.29
C GLY A 124 -8.15 13.11 -18.56
N THR A 125 -6.89 13.13 -18.16
CA THR A 125 -5.97 11.98 -18.26
C THR A 125 -6.36 10.83 -17.34
N LEU A 126 -6.90 11.12 -16.14
CA LEU A 126 -7.40 10.10 -15.23
C LEU A 126 -8.67 9.48 -15.79
N VAL A 127 -9.62 10.31 -16.26
CA VAL A 127 -10.88 9.84 -16.85
C VAL A 127 -10.63 8.94 -18.05
N ALA A 128 -9.76 9.36 -18.98
CA ALA A 128 -9.43 8.58 -20.17
C ALA A 128 -8.83 7.21 -19.80
N ARG A 129 -7.89 7.17 -18.85
CA ARG A 129 -7.27 5.93 -18.38
C ARG A 129 -8.26 5.01 -17.68
N ALA A 130 -9.10 5.56 -16.82
CA ALA A 130 -10.11 4.80 -16.09
C ALA A 130 -11.16 4.22 -17.04
N ALA A 131 -11.65 4.99 -18.01
CA ALA A 131 -12.60 4.53 -19.03
C ALA A 131 -12.01 3.40 -19.88
N GLN A 132 -10.75 3.55 -20.35
CA GLN A 132 -10.06 2.49 -21.07
C GLN A 132 -9.94 1.21 -20.24
N ARG A 133 -9.64 1.34 -18.94
CA ARG A 133 -9.55 0.19 -18.05
C ARG A 133 -10.91 -0.47 -17.82
N GLU A 134 -11.98 0.30 -17.68
CA GLU A 134 -13.33 -0.24 -17.55
C GLU A 134 -13.69 -1.11 -18.75
N GLU A 135 -13.46 -0.61 -19.97
CA GLU A 135 -13.73 -1.35 -21.20
C GLU A 135 -12.95 -2.66 -21.26
N LEU A 136 -11.66 -2.63 -20.92
CA LEU A 136 -10.79 -3.82 -20.92
C LEU A 136 -11.18 -4.86 -19.86
N LEU A 137 -11.67 -4.42 -18.70
CA LEU A 137 -12.03 -5.32 -17.60
C LEU A 137 -13.48 -5.82 -17.66
N ALA A 138 -14.33 -5.14 -18.44
CA ALA A 138 -15.73 -5.53 -18.64
C ALA A 138 -15.93 -6.47 -19.85
N ALA A 139 -14.92 -6.58 -20.73
CA ALA A 139 -14.88 -7.53 -21.84
C ALA A 139 -14.64 -8.98 -21.37
#